data_AF-A0A327USH1-F1
#
_entry.id   AF-A0A327USH1-F1
#
_cell.length_a   1.000
_cell.length_b   1.000
_cell.length_c   1.000
_cell.angle_alpha   90.00
_cell.angle_beta   90.00
_cell.angle_gamma   90.00
#
_symmetry.space_group_name_H-M   'P 1'
#
loop_
_entity.id
_entity.type
_entity.pdbx_description
1 polymer ?
#
loop_
_entity_poly.entity_id
_entity_poly.type
_entity_poly.pdbx_seq_one_letter_code
_entity_poly.pdbx_strand_id
1 'polypeptide(L)'
;MNRPPRPRPQPGSHPPPGPPPHGTARDAAAHRRTSTTRFPVAADDALRNAGWQPGRWDMRQAEEWADALRGHVSPGGHRHAVFPAAVEVWAEFGNLPIAPTGPGRTIAPVSVRIDPLHALHAARTLADLGRALRTEICPLGTDGPDAALLAIDTEARVYSLDHSGDWYLGRDFDTAITALLTGVRPERLIRPAAPPVSESAGTSTATATATATATDVDADPVA
;
A
#
# COMPACT_ATOMS: atom_id res chain seq x y z
N MET A 1 11.93 96.49 -10.90
CA MET A 1 11.80 95.45 -9.86
C MET A 1 10.33 95.29 -9.47
N ASN A 2 9.69 94.16 -9.79
CA ASN A 2 8.96 93.32 -8.82
C ASN A 2 8.42 92.07 -9.53
N ARG A 3 8.87 90.89 -9.08
CA ARG A 3 8.49 89.57 -9.61
C ARG A 3 7.03 89.24 -9.22
N PRO A 4 6.26 88.54 -10.08
CA PRO A 4 4.97 88.00 -9.69
C PRO A 4 5.14 86.84 -8.67
N PRO A 5 4.16 86.64 -7.76
CA PRO A 5 4.23 85.64 -6.70
C PRO A 5 4.13 84.20 -7.26
N ARG A 6 4.89 83.29 -6.65
CA ARG A 6 4.95 81.86 -7.01
C ARG A 6 3.60 81.15 -6.72
N PRO A 7 3.17 80.21 -7.57
CA PRO A 7 2.00 79.37 -7.29
C PRO A 7 2.29 78.34 -6.18
N ARG A 8 1.26 78.06 -5.37
CA ARG A 8 1.26 77.05 -4.30
C ARG A 8 1.37 75.62 -4.88
N PRO A 9 2.01 74.68 -4.16
CA PRO A 9 2.12 73.29 -4.60
C PRO A 9 0.78 72.54 -4.50
N GLN A 10 0.46 71.76 -5.54
CA GLN A 10 -0.69 70.85 -5.58
C GLN A 10 -0.36 69.56 -4.79
N PRO A 11 -1.27 69.01 -3.99
CA PRO A 11 -1.10 67.68 -3.40
C PRO A 11 -1.24 66.59 -4.47
N GLY A 12 -0.30 65.64 -4.45
CA GLY A 12 -0.10 64.64 -5.50
C GLY A 12 -1.24 63.65 -5.69
N SER A 13 -1.55 63.41 -6.96
CA SER A 13 -2.38 62.32 -7.45
C SER A 13 -1.70 60.98 -7.14
N HIS A 14 -2.36 60.15 -6.33
CA HIS A 14 -1.99 58.76 -6.12
C HIS A 14 -2.16 57.98 -7.44
N PRO A 15 -1.17 57.18 -7.90
CA PRO A 15 -1.38 56.31 -9.05
C PRO A 15 -2.36 55.17 -8.68
N PRO A 16 -3.20 54.68 -9.60
CA PRO A 16 -3.98 53.47 -9.37
C PRO A 16 -3.03 52.27 -9.20
N PRO A 17 -3.40 51.25 -8.39
CA PRO A 17 -2.64 50.01 -8.36
C PRO A 17 -2.59 49.40 -9.76
N GLY A 18 -1.39 49.01 -10.19
CA GLY A 18 -1.17 48.35 -11.48
C GLY A 18 -1.98 47.05 -11.60
N PRO A 19 -2.29 46.61 -12.84
CA PRO A 19 -3.00 45.36 -13.05
C PRO A 19 -2.19 44.18 -12.47
N PRO A 20 -2.86 43.15 -11.90
CA PRO A 20 -2.18 41.94 -11.48
C PRO A 20 -1.46 41.30 -12.69
N PRO A 21 -0.31 40.63 -12.49
CA PRO A 21 0.35 39.92 -13.58
C PRO A 21 -0.62 38.94 -14.21
N HIS A 22 -0.79 39.04 -15.53
CA HIS A 22 -1.61 38.17 -16.33
C HIS A 22 -1.07 36.73 -16.30
N GLY A 23 -1.39 35.98 -15.24
CA GLY A 23 -1.58 34.55 -15.28
C GLY A 23 -2.87 34.28 -16.05
N THR A 24 -2.77 34.37 -17.38
CA THR A 24 -3.66 33.75 -18.38
C THR A 24 -4.97 33.16 -17.82
N ALA A 25 -6.07 33.90 -17.98
CA ALA A 25 -7.42 33.33 -17.95
C ALA A 25 -7.57 32.14 -18.93
N ARG A 26 -6.65 32.00 -19.90
CA ARG A 26 -6.48 30.86 -20.79
C ARG A 26 -6.03 29.58 -20.08
N ASP A 27 -5.20 29.68 -19.03
CA ASP A 27 -4.77 28.56 -18.17
C ASP A 27 -5.83 28.20 -17.14
N ALA A 28 -6.52 29.18 -16.55
CA ALA A 28 -7.67 28.92 -15.68
C ALA A 28 -8.85 28.29 -16.46
N ALA A 29 -9.07 28.71 -17.71
CA ALA A 29 -10.05 28.09 -18.60
C ALA A 29 -9.55 26.75 -19.19
N ALA A 30 -8.24 26.49 -19.22
CA ALA A 30 -7.68 25.17 -19.54
C ALA A 30 -7.85 24.19 -18.38
N HIS A 31 -7.64 24.65 -17.14
CA HIS A 31 -7.96 23.90 -15.92
C HIS A 31 -9.46 23.60 -15.77
N ARG A 32 -10.33 24.44 -16.34
CA ARG A 32 -11.79 24.24 -16.35
C ARG A 32 -12.29 23.43 -17.56
N ARG A 33 -11.40 23.02 -18.47
CA ARG A 33 -11.72 22.25 -19.70
C ARG A 33 -11.48 20.74 -19.58
N THR A 34 -10.92 20.25 -18.48
CA THR A 34 -10.89 18.81 -18.22
C THR A 34 -12.25 18.39 -17.65
N SER A 35 -13.10 17.81 -18.49
CA SER A 35 -14.08 16.83 -18.04
C SER A 35 -13.32 15.80 -17.19
N THR A 36 -13.43 15.89 -15.86
CA THR A 36 -12.57 15.18 -14.89
C THR A 36 -12.84 13.69 -14.93
N THR A 37 -12.06 12.94 -15.71
CA THR A 37 -12.03 11.48 -15.68
C THR A 37 -11.60 10.99 -14.29
N ARG A 38 -12.15 9.85 -13.83
CA ARG A 38 -11.83 9.22 -12.52
C ARG A 38 -10.32 9.00 -12.35
N PHE A 39 -9.63 8.66 -13.43
CA PHE A 39 -8.20 8.40 -13.46
C PHE A 39 -7.41 9.50 -14.18
N PRO A 40 -6.13 9.71 -13.82
CA PRO A 40 -5.19 10.46 -14.64
C PRO A 40 -5.02 9.81 -16.02
N VAL A 41 -4.74 10.63 -17.05
CA VAL A 41 -4.70 10.22 -18.46
C VAL A 41 -3.93 8.90 -18.70
N ALA A 42 -2.71 8.79 -18.17
CA ALA A 42 -1.90 7.58 -18.39
C ALA A 42 -2.53 6.29 -17.83
N ALA A 43 -3.20 6.37 -16.69
CA ALA A 43 -3.90 5.23 -16.10
C ALA A 43 -5.23 4.96 -16.81
N ASP A 44 -5.98 6.01 -17.17
CA ASP A 44 -7.22 5.90 -17.95
C ASP A 44 -6.96 5.24 -19.31
N ASP A 45 -5.92 5.65 -20.02
CA ASP A 45 -5.52 5.07 -21.31
C ASP A 45 -5.18 3.58 -21.18
N ALA A 46 -4.39 3.20 -20.16
CA ALA A 46 -4.03 1.81 -19.90
C ALA A 46 -5.26 0.95 -19.57
N LEU A 47 -6.18 1.46 -18.73
CA LEU A 47 -7.42 0.77 -18.38
C LEU A 47 -8.33 0.60 -19.60
N ARG A 48 -8.53 1.66 -20.40
CA ARG A 48 -9.34 1.58 -21.62
C ARG A 48 -8.75 0.64 -22.66
N ASN A 49 -7.42 0.62 -22.82
CA ASN A 49 -6.74 -0.33 -23.70
C ASN A 49 -6.91 -1.78 -23.24
N ALA A 50 -7.05 -2.01 -21.93
CA ALA A 50 -7.37 -3.32 -21.37
C ALA A 50 -8.86 -3.69 -21.50
N GLY A 51 -9.71 -2.80 -22.04
CA GLY A 51 -11.15 -3.02 -22.21
C GLY A 51 -12.00 -2.57 -21.01
N TRP A 52 -11.43 -1.85 -20.04
CA TRP A 52 -12.22 -1.19 -19.00
C TRP A 52 -13.03 -0.02 -19.59
N GLN A 53 -14.24 0.14 -19.09
CA GLN A 53 -15.08 1.31 -19.34
C GLN A 53 -15.76 1.73 -18.04
N PRO A 54 -16.00 3.03 -17.81
CA PRO A 54 -16.73 3.50 -16.64
C PRO A 54 -18.09 2.79 -16.52
N GLY A 55 -18.39 2.27 -15.33
CA GLY A 55 -19.63 1.52 -15.06
C GLY A 55 -19.57 0.03 -15.39
N ARG A 56 -18.42 -0.51 -15.83
CA ARG A 56 -18.21 -1.96 -15.89
C ARG A 56 -18.41 -2.57 -14.50
N TRP A 57 -19.21 -3.62 -14.43
CA TRP A 57 -19.48 -4.34 -13.19
C TRP A 57 -19.89 -5.79 -13.47
N ASP A 58 -19.02 -6.75 -13.15
CA ASP A 58 -19.30 -8.19 -13.25
C ASP A 58 -19.44 -8.80 -11.85
N MET A 59 -20.60 -8.57 -11.23
CA MET A 59 -20.89 -9.05 -9.88
C MET A 59 -20.89 -10.59 -9.81
N ARG A 60 -21.37 -11.26 -10.86
CA ARG A 60 -21.44 -12.73 -10.90
C ARG A 60 -20.04 -13.34 -10.78
N GLN A 61 -19.08 -12.84 -11.56
CA GLN A 61 -17.69 -13.27 -11.47
C GLN A 61 -17.10 -13.01 -10.07
N ALA A 62 -17.37 -11.84 -9.49
CA ALA A 62 -16.89 -11.49 -8.17
C ALA A 62 -17.46 -12.42 -7.08
N GLU A 63 -18.73 -12.82 -7.19
CA GLU A 63 -19.37 -13.80 -6.31
C GLU A 63 -18.78 -15.21 -6.48
N GLU A 64 -18.54 -15.66 -7.71
CA GLU A 64 -17.87 -16.94 -7.99
C GLU A 64 -16.48 -17.00 -7.34
N TRP A 65 -15.70 -15.92 -7.43
CA TRP A 65 -14.42 -15.83 -6.73
C TRP A 65 -14.56 -15.77 -5.21
N ALA A 66 -15.53 -15.03 -4.70
CA ALA A 66 -15.80 -14.95 -3.27
C ALA A 66 -16.10 -16.34 -2.70
N ASP A 67 -16.93 -17.13 -3.38
CA ASP A 67 -17.30 -18.48 -2.96
C ASP A 67 -16.12 -19.45 -3.06
N ALA A 68 -15.32 -19.36 -4.13
CA ALA A 68 -14.11 -20.16 -4.27
C ALA A 68 -13.10 -19.89 -3.14
N LEU A 69 -12.88 -18.62 -2.79
CA LEU A 69 -11.98 -18.23 -1.69
C LEU A 69 -12.50 -18.69 -0.32
N ARG A 70 -13.80 -18.52 -0.04
CA ARG A 70 -14.44 -18.96 1.21
C ARG A 70 -14.44 -20.49 1.36
N GLY A 71 -14.60 -21.20 0.24
CA GLY A 71 -14.53 -22.66 0.17
C GLY A 71 -13.12 -23.21 0.39
N HIS A 72 -12.08 -22.40 0.21
CA HIS A 72 -10.70 -22.84 0.41
C HIS A 72 -10.25 -22.76 1.87
N VAL A 73 -9.66 -23.86 2.35
CA VAL A 73 -8.93 -23.92 3.61
C VAL A 73 -7.53 -24.44 3.31
N SER A 74 -6.52 -23.65 3.66
CA SER A 74 -5.12 -24.09 3.53
C SER A 74 -4.86 -25.33 4.40
N PRO A 75 -3.81 -26.13 4.11
CA PRO A 75 -3.43 -27.26 4.96
C PRO A 75 -3.20 -26.89 6.44
N GLY A 76 -2.80 -25.64 6.72
CA GLY A 76 -2.63 -25.12 8.08
C GLY A 76 -3.91 -24.59 8.73
N GLY A 77 -5.08 -24.75 8.10
CA GLY A 77 -6.37 -24.30 8.64
C GLY A 77 -6.68 -22.81 8.39
N HIS A 78 -5.79 -22.05 7.74
CA HIS A 78 -6.04 -20.66 7.39
C HIS A 78 -7.06 -20.54 6.26
N ARG A 79 -7.91 -19.52 6.36
CA ARG A 79 -8.97 -19.16 5.41
C ARG A 79 -8.74 -17.74 4.90
N HIS A 80 -9.26 -17.45 3.72
CA HIS A 80 -9.28 -16.07 3.21
C HIS A 80 -10.40 -15.27 3.86
N ALA A 81 -10.13 -14.00 4.18
CA ALA A 81 -11.17 -13.02 4.46
C ALA A 81 -11.71 -12.48 3.13
N VAL A 82 -13.03 -12.29 3.03
CA VAL A 82 -13.69 -11.70 1.86
C VAL A 82 -14.69 -10.66 2.33
N PHE A 83 -14.52 -9.42 1.90
CA PHE A 83 -15.32 -8.27 2.32
C PHE A 83 -15.60 -7.33 1.13
N PRO A 84 -16.54 -6.36 1.26
CA PRO A 84 -17.05 -5.58 0.14
C PRO A 84 -15.97 -4.90 -0.72
N ALA A 85 -14.98 -4.25 -0.11
CA ALA A 85 -13.93 -3.55 -0.85
C ALA A 85 -13.19 -4.43 -1.88
N ALA A 86 -12.96 -5.72 -1.56
CA ALA A 86 -12.34 -6.64 -2.52
C ALA A 86 -13.31 -7.03 -3.64
N VAL A 87 -14.55 -7.32 -3.29
CA VAL A 87 -15.62 -7.69 -4.24
C VAL A 87 -15.89 -6.58 -5.24
N GLU A 88 -15.86 -5.31 -4.80
CA GLU A 88 -16.03 -4.15 -5.66
C GLU A 88 -14.90 -4.04 -6.70
N VAL A 89 -13.65 -4.25 -6.27
CA VAL A 89 -12.49 -4.26 -7.19
C VAL A 89 -12.59 -5.41 -8.18
N TRP A 90 -12.97 -6.61 -7.73
CA TRP A 90 -13.14 -7.76 -8.60
C TRP A 90 -14.23 -7.51 -9.64
N ALA A 91 -15.39 -7.00 -9.23
CA ALA A 91 -16.50 -6.74 -10.12
C ALA A 91 -16.12 -5.68 -11.19
N GLU A 92 -15.39 -4.64 -10.80
CA GLU A 92 -15.05 -3.56 -11.73
C GLU A 92 -13.84 -3.89 -12.63
N PHE A 93 -12.81 -4.57 -12.12
CA PHE A 93 -11.51 -4.73 -12.82
C PHE A 93 -11.10 -6.18 -13.10
N GLY A 94 -11.87 -7.16 -12.61
CA GLY A 94 -11.57 -8.58 -12.77
C GLY A 94 -11.38 -9.01 -14.22
N ASN A 95 -10.41 -9.89 -14.47
CA ASN A 95 -10.10 -10.48 -15.77
C ASN A 95 -9.66 -9.51 -16.88
N LEU A 96 -9.34 -8.26 -16.53
CA LEU A 96 -8.76 -7.30 -17.48
C LEU A 96 -7.24 -7.50 -17.61
N PRO A 97 -6.68 -7.54 -18.84
CA PRO A 97 -5.24 -7.61 -19.07
C PRO A 97 -4.60 -6.21 -18.94
N ILE A 98 -4.54 -5.68 -17.73
CA ILE A 98 -4.12 -4.29 -17.49
C ILE A 98 -2.60 -4.18 -17.61
N ALA A 99 -2.14 -3.42 -18.62
CA ALA A 99 -0.72 -3.20 -18.89
C ALA A 99 -0.42 -1.70 -19.03
N PRO A 100 0.74 -1.22 -18.53
CA PRO A 100 1.18 0.16 -18.74
C PRO A 100 1.36 0.49 -20.22
N THR A 101 1.02 1.73 -20.60
CA THR A 101 1.11 2.22 -21.98
C THR A 101 2.25 3.19 -22.23
N GLY A 102 2.97 3.59 -21.16
CA GLY A 102 4.02 4.60 -21.22
C GLY A 102 5.15 4.33 -20.23
N PRO A 103 6.20 5.18 -20.24
CA PRO A 103 7.33 5.06 -19.33
C PRO A 103 6.92 5.40 -17.89
N GLY A 104 7.69 4.88 -16.93
CA GLY A 104 7.46 5.17 -15.52
C GLY A 104 8.03 6.50 -15.06
N ARG A 105 7.44 7.04 -13.98
CA ARG A 105 7.84 8.30 -13.36
C ARG A 105 9.07 8.16 -12.49
N THR A 106 9.17 7.08 -11.72
CA THR A 106 10.27 6.85 -10.76
C THR A 106 10.85 5.45 -10.88
N ILE A 107 9.99 4.44 -11.06
CA ILE A 107 10.36 3.05 -11.30
C ILE A 107 9.67 2.53 -12.56
N ALA A 108 10.04 1.33 -13.02
CA ALA A 108 9.36 0.70 -14.14
C ALA A 108 7.87 0.50 -13.82
N PRO A 109 6.94 0.90 -14.70
CA PRO A 109 5.52 0.59 -14.55
C PRO A 109 5.26 -0.91 -14.59
N VAL A 110 4.19 -1.32 -13.93
CA VAL A 110 3.92 -2.72 -13.64
C VAL A 110 2.56 -3.14 -14.20
N SER A 111 2.49 -4.29 -14.88
CA SER A 111 1.22 -4.89 -15.31
C SER A 111 0.46 -5.48 -14.13
N VAL A 112 -0.87 -5.44 -14.18
CA VAL A 112 -1.73 -5.92 -13.10
C VAL A 112 -2.73 -6.93 -13.64
N ARG A 113 -2.94 -8.01 -12.89
CA ARG A 113 -3.99 -8.98 -13.12
C ARG A 113 -4.86 -9.08 -11.88
N ILE A 114 -6.13 -8.70 -12.02
CA ILE A 114 -7.15 -8.88 -10.98
C ILE A 114 -7.80 -10.24 -11.21
N ASP A 115 -7.24 -11.23 -10.53
CA ASP A 115 -7.74 -12.60 -10.39
C ASP A 115 -7.26 -13.12 -9.02
N PRO A 116 -8.13 -13.08 -7.99
CA PRO A 116 -7.72 -13.40 -6.64
C PRO A 116 -7.36 -14.89 -6.45
N LEU A 117 -7.71 -15.77 -7.39
CA LEU A 117 -7.38 -17.20 -7.30
C LEU A 117 -5.89 -17.48 -7.51
N HIS A 118 -5.14 -16.54 -8.08
CA HIS A 118 -3.66 -16.62 -8.12
C HIS A 118 -3.06 -16.61 -6.70
N ALA A 119 -3.78 -16.05 -5.73
CA ALA A 119 -3.39 -16.02 -4.32
C ALA A 119 -4.15 -17.07 -3.48
N LEU A 120 -4.82 -18.05 -4.09
CA LEU A 120 -5.64 -19.04 -3.39
C LEU A 120 -4.90 -19.75 -2.26
N HIS A 121 -3.61 -20.06 -2.45
CA HIS A 121 -2.79 -20.75 -1.46
C HIS A 121 -2.04 -19.82 -0.50
N ALA A 122 -2.21 -18.49 -0.63
CA ALA A 122 -1.54 -17.49 0.20
C ALA A 122 -2.30 -17.14 1.49
N ALA A 123 -3.33 -17.90 1.87
CA ALA A 123 -4.20 -17.61 3.02
C ALA A 123 -3.41 -17.36 4.33
N ARG A 124 -2.35 -18.14 4.58
CA ARG A 124 -1.47 -17.93 5.73
C ARG A 124 -0.72 -16.60 5.64
N THR A 125 -0.08 -16.32 4.51
CA THR A 125 0.71 -15.10 4.28
C THR A 125 -0.15 -13.86 4.48
N LEU A 126 -1.35 -13.85 3.90
CA LEU A 126 -2.28 -12.72 4.02
C LEU A 126 -2.82 -12.58 5.46
N ALA A 127 -3.05 -13.69 6.17
CA ALA A 127 -3.42 -13.65 7.59
C ALA A 127 -2.28 -13.10 8.47
N ASP A 128 -1.02 -13.47 8.19
CA ASP A 128 0.15 -12.97 8.90
C ASP A 128 0.35 -11.46 8.67
N LEU A 129 0.18 -10.98 7.43
CA LEU A 129 0.17 -9.55 7.11
C LEU A 129 -0.98 -8.83 7.82
N GLY A 130 -2.19 -9.36 7.75
CA GLY A 130 -3.36 -8.79 8.42
C GLY A 130 -3.16 -8.65 9.93
N ARG A 131 -2.58 -9.67 10.57
CA ARG A 131 -2.21 -9.60 11.99
C ARG A 131 -1.20 -8.50 12.28
N ALA A 132 -0.17 -8.34 11.44
CA ALA A 132 0.83 -7.30 11.61
C ALA A 132 0.23 -5.89 11.47
N LEU A 133 -0.69 -5.72 10.53
CA LEU A 133 -1.40 -4.46 10.25
C LEU A 133 -2.65 -4.23 11.12
N ARG A 134 -3.04 -5.24 11.92
CA ARG A 134 -4.26 -5.26 12.74
C ARG A 134 -5.53 -5.01 11.91
N THR A 135 -5.61 -5.65 10.74
CA THR A 135 -6.74 -5.62 9.82
C THR A 135 -6.93 -6.99 9.18
N GLU A 136 -8.01 -7.18 8.43
CA GLU A 136 -8.19 -8.35 7.57
C GLU A 136 -7.73 -8.01 6.15
N ILE A 137 -7.09 -8.98 5.50
CA ILE A 137 -6.51 -8.83 4.16
C ILE A 137 -7.19 -9.81 3.22
N CYS A 138 -7.61 -9.32 2.06
CA CYS A 138 -8.23 -10.09 0.99
C CYS A 138 -7.33 -10.03 -0.27
N PRO A 139 -7.12 -11.14 -0.99
CA PRO A 139 -6.36 -11.11 -2.24
C PRO A 139 -7.11 -10.36 -3.35
N LEU A 140 -6.38 -9.61 -4.17
CA LEU A 140 -6.91 -9.01 -5.41
C LEU A 140 -6.41 -9.74 -6.66
N GLY A 141 -5.18 -10.25 -6.61
CA GLY A 141 -4.54 -10.91 -7.75
C GLY A 141 -3.03 -10.72 -7.70
N THR A 142 -2.43 -10.35 -8.83
CA THR A 142 -0.98 -10.21 -8.94
C THR A 142 -0.54 -8.98 -9.72
N ASP A 143 0.66 -8.48 -9.43
CA ASP A 143 1.35 -7.48 -10.22
C ASP A 143 2.72 -7.97 -10.71
N GLY A 144 3.13 -7.42 -11.86
CA GLY A 144 4.48 -7.56 -12.40
C GLY A 144 4.85 -8.93 -12.97
N PRO A 145 6.09 -9.06 -13.47
CA PRO A 145 6.57 -10.30 -14.08
C PRO A 145 6.80 -11.42 -13.05
N ASP A 146 7.14 -11.07 -11.81
CA ASP A 146 7.37 -12.02 -10.73
C ASP A 146 6.07 -12.45 -10.02
N ALA A 147 4.92 -11.96 -10.51
CA ALA A 147 3.60 -12.23 -9.95
C ALA A 147 3.54 -11.92 -8.43
N ALA A 148 4.01 -10.74 -8.04
CA ALA A 148 3.86 -10.24 -6.68
C ALA A 148 2.38 -10.24 -6.30
N LEU A 149 2.06 -10.61 -5.05
CA LEU A 149 0.67 -10.72 -4.62
C LEU A 149 0.09 -9.33 -4.36
N LEU A 150 -1.02 -9.02 -5.02
CA LEU A 150 -1.80 -7.82 -4.77
C LEU A 150 -2.90 -8.13 -3.76
N ALA A 151 -3.01 -7.30 -2.73
CA ALA A 151 -3.99 -7.49 -1.67
C ALA A 151 -4.62 -6.16 -1.22
N ILE A 152 -5.81 -6.24 -0.63
CA ILE A 152 -6.56 -5.11 -0.11
C ILE A 152 -7.00 -5.39 1.31
N ASP A 153 -7.22 -4.36 2.11
CA ASP A 153 -7.81 -4.50 3.45
C ASP A 153 -9.24 -3.95 3.56
N THR A 154 -9.82 -4.09 4.75
CA THR A 154 -11.18 -3.61 5.05
C THR A 154 -11.38 -2.10 4.91
N GLU A 155 -10.29 -1.31 4.92
CA GLU A 155 -10.29 0.14 4.69
C GLU A 155 -10.01 0.50 3.22
N ALA A 156 -9.99 -0.50 2.33
CA ALA A 156 -9.64 -0.39 0.91
C ALA A 156 -8.18 -0.01 0.62
N ARG A 157 -7.29 -0.09 1.61
CA ARG A 157 -5.85 0.11 1.43
C ARG A 157 -5.25 -1.05 0.67
N VAL A 158 -4.38 -0.77 -0.31
CA VAL A 158 -3.83 -1.78 -1.22
C VAL A 158 -2.34 -2.00 -0.97
N TYR A 159 -1.93 -3.26 -1.07
CA TYR A 159 -0.59 -3.74 -0.78
C TYR A 159 -0.07 -4.65 -1.90
N SER A 160 1.25 -4.64 -2.11
CA SER A 160 1.95 -5.63 -2.94
C SER A 160 2.93 -6.40 -2.06
N LEU A 161 3.00 -7.72 -2.22
CA LEU A 161 3.91 -8.59 -1.50
C LEU A 161 4.77 -9.39 -2.49
N ASP A 162 6.08 -9.25 -2.37
CA ASP A 162 7.05 -9.99 -3.18
C ASP A 162 8.18 -10.56 -2.30
N HIS A 163 9.17 -11.17 -2.94
CA HIS A 163 10.33 -11.74 -2.24
C HIS A 163 11.22 -10.68 -1.55
N SER A 164 11.06 -9.39 -1.89
CA SER A 164 11.81 -8.26 -1.33
C SER A 164 11.08 -7.61 -0.13
N GLY A 165 9.78 -7.84 0.02
CA GLY A 165 9.00 -7.50 1.19
C GLY A 165 7.56 -7.10 0.88
N ASP A 166 6.96 -6.41 1.85
CA ASP A 166 5.58 -5.92 1.78
C ASP A 166 5.58 -4.41 1.53
N TRP A 167 4.72 -3.95 0.62
CA TRP A 167 4.68 -2.58 0.14
C TRP A 167 3.27 -2.01 0.22
N TYR A 168 3.15 -0.75 0.64
CA TYR A 168 1.92 0.01 0.60
C TYR A 168 1.81 0.78 -0.72
N LEU A 169 0.74 0.56 -1.47
CA LEU A 169 0.54 1.12 -2.80
C LEU A 169 -0.38 2.34 -2.81
N GLY A 170 -1.36 2.37 -1.89
CA GLY A 170 -2.34 3.44 -1.87
C GLY A 170 -3.48 3.20 -0.90
N ARG A 171 -4.21 4.28 -0.61
CA ARG A 171 -5.36 4.30 0.31
C ARG A 171 -6.64 3.71 -0.27
N ASP A 172 -6.66 3.53 -1.58
CA ASP A 172 -7.77 3.01 -2.38
C ASP A 172 -7.18 2.33 -3.63
N PHE A 173 -7.99 1.52 -4.31
CA PHE A 173 -7.55 0.82 -5.52
C PHE A 173 -7.17 1.77 -6.66
N ASP A 174 -7.83 2.93 -6.77
CA ASP A 174 -7.55 3.91 -7.82
C ASP A 174 -6.15 4.51 -7.70
N THR A 175 -5.76 4.85 -6.47
CA THR A 175 -4.42 5.35 -6.15
C THR A 175 -3.38 4.27 -6.43
N ALA A 176 -3.65 3.03 -6.02
CA ALA A 176 -2.74 1.91 -6.19
C ALA A 176 -2.51 1.54 -7.67
N ILE A 177 -3.59 1.38 -8.44
CA ILE A 177 -3.49 1.06 -9.87
C ILE A 177 -2.81 2.20 -10.65
N THR A 178 -3.09 3.45 -10.27
CA THR A 178 -2.38 4.61 -10.85
C THR A 178 -0.89 4.57 -10.53
N ALA A 179 -0.51 4.25 -9.30
CA ALA A 179 0.89 4.15 -8.88
C ALA A 179 1.64 3.07 -9.67
N LEU A 180 1.05 1.88 -9.81
CA LEU A 180 1.62 0.76 -10.56
C LEU A 180 1.78 1.08 -12.06
N LEU A 181 0.73 1.62 -12.69
CA LEU A 181 0.73 1.90 -14.13
C LEU A 181 1.56 3.12 -14.53
N THR A 182 1.84 4.03 -13.58
CA THR A 182 2.69 5.20 -13.82
C THR A 182 4.09 5.07 -13.21
N GLY A 183 4.40 3.94 -12.55
CA GLY A 183 5.72 3.69 -11.99
C GLY A 183 6.08 4.64 -10.84
N VAL A 184 5.13 4.90 -9.93
CA VAL A 184 5.40 5.62 -8.67
C VAL A 184 5.98 4.61 -7.67
N ARG A 185 7.05 5.01 -6.97
CA ARG A 185 7.68 4.14 -5.97
C ARG A 185 6.74 3.94 -4.76
N PRO A 186 6.41 2.69 -4.37
CA PRO A 186 5.59 2.44 -3.20
C PRO A 186 6.39 2.60 -1.89
N GLU A 187 5.66 2.74 -0.79
CA GLU A 187 6.25 2.82 0.55
C GLU A 187 6.48 1.41 1.11
N ARG A 188 7.68 1.13 1.63
CA ARG A 188 7.96 -0.18 2.24
C ARG A 188 7.32 -0.27 3.61
N LEU A 189 6.57 -1.33 3.87
CA LEU A 189 6.05 -1.60 5.21
C LEU A 189 7.19 -2.05 6.11
N ILE A 190 7.43 -1.30 7.17
CA ILE A 190 8.39 -1.67 8.21
C ILE A 190 7.61 -2.24 9.37
N ARG A 191 7.78 -3.55 9.63
CA ARG A 191 7.29 -4.11 10.89
C ARG A 191 8.05 -3.46 12.05
N PRO A 192 7.36 -2.93 13.07
CA PRO A 192 8.07 -2.50 14.27
C PRO A 192 8.86 -3.68 14.82
N ALA A 193 10.14 -3.46 15.12
CA ALA A 193 10.97 -4.47 15.76
C ALA A 193 10.29 -4.92 17.06
N ALA A 194 10.27 -6.23 17.32
CA ALA A 194 9.84 -6.71 18.63
C ALA A 194 10.69 -6.01 19.70
N PRO A 195 10.09 -5.51 20.80
CA PRO A 195 10.88 -4.98 21.90
C PRO A 195 11.86 -6.06 22.36
N PRO A 196 13.11 -5.69 22.75
CA PRO A 196 14.07 -6.67 23.21
C PRO A 196 13.43 -7.46 24.35
N VAL A 197 13.35 -8.79 24.18
CA VAL A 197 12.94 -9.69 25.25
C VAL A 197 13.87 -9.43 26.42
N SER A 198 13.34 -8.87 27.50
CA SER A 198 14.12 -8.72 28.72
C SER A 198 14.36 -10.12 29.24
N GLU A 199 15.56 -10.66 28.99
CA GLU A 199 16.05 -11.86 29.66
C GLU A 199 15.95 -11.58 31.16
N SER A 200 14.93 -12.17 31.79
CA SER A 200 14.83 -12.18 33.23
C SER A 200 15.98 -13.04 33.71
N ALA A 201 17.02 -12.37 34.25
CA ALA A 201 18.10 -13.00 34.95
C ALA A 201 17.53 -13.87 36.08
N GLY A 202 17.38 -15.15 35.81
CA GLY A 202 17.13 -16.16 36.83
C GLY A 202 18.38 -16.23 37.71
N THR A 203 18.34 -15.57 38.86
CA THR A 203 19.28 -15.82 39.95
C THR A 203 19.08 -17.25 40.42
N SER A 204 19.87 -18.18 39.86
CA SER A 204 20.02 -19.53 40.39
C SER A 204 20.69 -19.40 41.76
N THR A 205 19.89 -19.49 42.82
CA THR A 205 20.39 -19.60 44.19
C THR A 205 20.72 -21.07 44.42
N ALA A 206 22.00 -21.40 44.31
CA ALA A 206 22.51 -22.71 44.68
C ALA A 206 22.42 -22.89 46.20
N THR A 207 21.57 -23.79 46.66
CA THR A 207 21.57 -24.29 48.04
C THR A 207 22.70 -25.31 48.17
N ALA A 208 23.83 -24.89 48.71
CA ALA A 208 24.88 -25.78 49.18
C ALA A 208 24.42 -26.46 50.48
N THR A 209 24.24 -27.78 50.44
CA THR A 209 24.22 -28.61 51.65
C THR A 209 25.61 -29.21 51.81
N ALA A 210 26.33 -28.70 52.80
CA ALA A 210 27.58 -29.27 53.28
C ALA A 210 27.26 -30.34 54.33
N THR A 211 27.75 -31.56 54.13
CA THR A 211 28.06 -32.49 55.22
C THR A 211 29.51 -32.90 55.06
N ALA A 212 30.32 -32.54 56.06
CA ALA A 212 31.76 -32.72 56.09
C ALA A 212 32.17 -34.07 56.71
N THR A 213 33.22 -34.69 56.12
CA THR A 213 34.41 -35.37 56.72
C THR A 213 34.22 -36.32 57.91
N ALA A 214 34.96 -37.42 58.10
CA ALA A 214 36.09 -38.12 57.48
C ALA A 214 36.09 -39.53 58.15
N THR A 215 36.69 -40.61 57.65
CA THR A 215 38.13 -40.91 57.67
C THR A 215 38.30 -42.35 57.16
N ASP A 216 39.26 -42.50 56.25
CA ASP A 216 40.25 -43.58 56.07
C ASP A 216 40.08 -44.94 56.79
N VAL A 217 40.34 -46.03 56.07
CA VAL A 217 41.35 -47.08 56.33
C VAL A 217 40.98 -48.36 55.56
N ASP A 218 41.80 -48.64 54.55
CA ASP A 218 42.50 -49.90 54.24
C ASP A 218 41.83 -51.27 54.54
N ALA A 219 41.76 -52.12 53.51
CA ALA A 219 42.26 -53.51 53.48
C ALA A 219 41.45 -54.41 52.53
N ASP A 220 42.10 -54.82 51.44
CA ASP A 220 41.92 -56.09 50.73
C ASP A 220 42.13 -57.26 51.71
N PRO A 221 41.46 -58.43 51.58
CA PRO A 221 42.06 -59.46 50.71
C PRO A 221 41.08 -60.39 49.98
N VAL A 222 41.47 -60.74 48.75
CA VAL A 222 41.57 -62.08 48.15
C VAL A 222 40.89 -63.25 48.87
N ALA A 223 39.95 -63.91 48.17
CA ALA A 223 39.86 -65.36 48.00
C ALA A 223 39.08 -65.69 46.71
#